data_AF-A0A7V9VVU4-F1
#
_entry.id   AF-A0A7V9VVU4-F1
#
_cell.length_a   1.000
_cell.length_b   1.000
_cell.length_c   1.000
_cell.angle_alpha   90.00
_cell.angle_beta   90.00
_cell.angle_gamma   90.00
#
_symmetry.space_group_name_H-M   'P 1'
#
loop_
_entity.id
_entity.type
_entity.pdbx_description
1 polymer ?
#
loop_
_entity_poly.entity_id
_entity_poly.type
_entity_poly.pdbx_seq_one_letter_code
_entity_poly.pdbx_strand_id
1 'polypeptide(L)'
;MKSDLYTAIAQIAAERGIPREAVLQSIQQALTSVYKKSTGSDEEVVVELDQATGEMQVVVVKTIVESVTDPDTEINVADAHEYSAAPVVGDVVKIPRAPENFGRIAAQTVKQVVQTRIRDYERESVLKE
;
A
#
# COMPACT_ATOMS: atom_id res chain seq x y z
N MET A 1 -11.97 2.02 -15.19
CA MET A 1 -12.51 0.64 -15.11
C MET A 1 -12.38 0.23 -13.66
N LYS A 2 -13.49 -0.10 -12.96
CA LYS A 2 -13.37 -0.70 -11.63
C LYS A 2 -12.57 -1.99 -11.81
N SER A 3 -11.42 -2.10 -11.15
CA SER A 3 -10.53 -3.25 -11.29
C SER A 3 -11.32 -4.53 -10.99
N ASP A 4 -11.43 -5.46 -11.95
CA ASP A 4 -12.14 -6.74 -11.77
C ASP A 4 -11.70 -7.47 -10.49
N LEU A 5 -10.42 -7.28 -10.12
CA LEU A 5 -9.84 -7.77 -8.88
C LEU A 5 -10.51 -7.19 -7.63
N TYR A 6 -10.78 -5.88 -7.61
CA TYR A 6 -11.42 -5.20 -6.48
C TYR A 6 -12.83 -5.74 -6.23
N THR A 7 -13.61 -5.92 -7.29
CA THR A 7 -14.98 -6.47 -7.19
C THR A 7 -14.95 -7.92 -6.70
N ALA A 8 -14.01 -8.73 -7.19
CA ALA A 8 -13.84 -10.11 -6.75
C ALA A 8 -13.46 -10.22 -5.27
N ILE A 9 -12.53 -9.37 -4.79
CA ILE A 9 -12.17 -9.31 -3.36
C ILE A 9 -13.39 -8.95 -2.52
N ALA A 10 -14.15 -7.94 -2.93
CA ALA A 10 -15.32 -7.47 -2.20
C ALA A 10 -16.39 -8.58 -2.09
N GLN A 11 -16.60 -9.33 -3.18
CA GLN A 11 -17.55 -10.44 -3.20
C GLN A 11 -17.12 -11.58 -2.27
N ILE A 12 -15.86 -12.02 -2.37
CA ILE A 12 -15.32 -13.11 -1.54
C ILE A 12 -15.36 -12.74 -0.05
N ALA A 13 -15.04 -11.49 0.28
CA ALA A 13 -15.10 -10.99 1.65
C ALA A 13 -16.56 -10.99 2.18
N ALA A 14 -17.51 -10.51 1.37
CA ALA A 14 -18.92 -10.47 1.73
C ALA A 14 -19.52 -11.87 1.96
N GLU A 15 -19.22 -12.85 1.09
CA GLU A 15 -19.69 -14.23 1.23
C GLU A 15 -19.22 -14.91 2.52
N ARG A 16 -18.10 -14.46 3.08
CA ARG A 16 -17.50 -15.00 4.31
C ARG A 16 -17.73 -14.11 5.53
N GLY A 17 -18.50 -13.04 5.41
CA GLY A 17 -18.77 -12.11 6.52
C GLY A 17 -17.54 -11.29 6.95
N ILE A 18 -16.50 -11.21 6.12
CA ILE A 18 -15.29 -10.46 6.41
C ILE A 18 -15.49 -9.00 5.95
N PRO A 19 -15.24 -8.00 6.81
CA PRO A 19 -15.35 -6.61 6.39
C PRO A 19 -14.34 -6.33 5.29
N ARG A 20 -14.83 -5.81 4.14
CA ARG A 20 -13.99 -5.49 2.98
C ARG A 20 -12.76 -4.67 3.35
N GLU A 21 -12.94 -3.71 4.25
CA GLU A 21 -11.89 -2.79 4.69
C GLU A 21 -10.72 -3.54 5.33
N ALA A 22 -11.00 -4.57 6.14
CA ALA A 22 -9.95 -5.38 6.76
C ALA A 22 -9.14 -6.17 5.73
N VAL A 23 -9.78 -6.66 4.66
CA VAL A 23 -9.08 -7.36 3.57
C VAL A 23 -8.22 -6.38 2.78
N LEU A 24 -8.78 -5.22 2.44
CA LEU A 24 -8.10 -4.15 1.72
C LEU A 24 -6.88 -3.61 2.50
N GLN A 25 -7.01 -3.39 3.81
CA GLN A 25 -5.90 -3.00 4.66
C GLN A 25 -4.82 -4.08 4.74
N SER A 26 -5.22 -5.35 4.82
CA SER A 26 -4.27 -6.47 4.82
C SER A 26 -3.47 -6.52 3.51
N ILE A 27 -4.14 -6.29 2.38
CA ILE A 27 -3.49 -6.21 1.07
C ILE A 27 -2.50 -5.04 1.03
N GLN A 28 -2.93 -3.86 1.49
CA GLN A 28 -2.11 -2.66 1.53
C GLN A 28 -0.82 -2.89 2.35
N GLN A 29 -0.93 -3.47 3.55
CA GLN A 29 0.20 -3.77 4.42
C GLN A 29 1.14 -4.82 3.81
N ALA A 30 0.58 -5.87 3.21
CA ALA A 30 1.39 -6.91 2.57
C ALA A 30 2.17 -6.37 1.36
N LEU A 31 1.51 -5.58 0.50
CA LEU A 31 2.16 -4.93 -0.63
C LEU A 31 3.24 -3.97 -0.16
N THR A 32 2.94 -3.14 0.83
CA THR A 32 3.91 -2.22 1.45
C THR A 32 5.16 -2.94 1.92
N SER A 33 5.01 -4.06 2.64
CA SER A 33 6.15 -4.85 3.10
C SER A 33 6.95 -5.50 1.96
N VAL A 34 6.27 -5.98 0.92
CA VAL A 34 6.93 -6.58 -0.26
C VAL A 34 7.73 -5.53 -1.02
N TYR A 35 7.15 -4.36 -1.28
CA TYR A 35 7.84 -3.30 -2.00
C TYR A 35 8.97 -2.68 -1.19
N LYS A 36 8.78 -2.45 0.13
CA LYS A 36 9.85 -2.00 1.03
C LYS A 36 11.05 -2.96 1.02
N LYS A 37 10.82 -4.27 0.94
CA LYS A 37 11.91 -5.27 0.79
C LYS A 37 12.55 -5.27 -0.61
N SER A 38 11.82 -4.85 -1.63
CA SER A 38 12.27 -4.88 -3.01
C SER A 38 13.09 -3.65 -3.42
N THR A 39 12.98 -2.52 -2.72
CA THR A 39 13.74 -1.29 -3.04
C THR A 39 15.23 -1.43 -2.70
N GLY A 40 15.59 -2.34 -1.79
CA GLY A 40 16.97 -2.54 -1.33
C GLY A 40 17.58 -1.31 -0.63
N SER A 41 16.75 -0.31 -0.32
CA SER A 41 17.14 0.98 0.24
C SER A 41 16.27 1.25 1.49
N ASP A 42 16.62 2.24 2.30
CA ASP A 42 15.86 2.65 3.50
C ASP A 42 14.58 3.46 3.17
N GLU A 43 14.22 3.58 1.88
CA GLU A 43 13.06 4.31 1.41
C GLU A 43 11.79 3.82 2.13
N GLU A 44 11.07 4.77 2.73
CA GLU A 44 9.77 4.51 3.31
C GLU A 44 8.74 4.40 2.19
N VAL A 45 8.56 3.21 1.66
CA VAL A 45 7.53 2.93 0.66
C VAL A 45 6.21 2.61 1.35
N VAL A 46 5.13 3.22 0.88
CA VAL A 46 3.76 2.92 1.30
C VAL A 46 2.92 2.65 0.05
N VAL A 47 2.11 1.60 0.09
CA VAL A 47 1.06 1.40 -0.92
C VAL A 47 -0.20 2.04 -0.39
N GLU A 48 -0.86 2.84 -1.20
CA GLU A 48 -2.19 3.38 -0.93
C GLU A 48 -3.19 2.70 -1.86
N LEU A 49 -4.31 2.28 -1.29
CA LEU A 49 -5.39 1.64 -2.01
C LEU A 49 -6.65 2.47 -1.81
N ASP A 50 -7.19 2.99 -2.91
CA ASP A 50 -8.45 3.70 -2.87
C ASP A 50 -9.60 2.72 -2.62
N GLN A 51 -10.31 2.92 -1.50
CA GLN A 51 -11.36 2.02 -1.06
C GLN A 51 -12.62 2.06 -1.94
N ALA A 52 -12.81 3.10 -2.77
CA ALA A 52 -14.01 3.25 -3.59
C ALA A 52 -13.83 2.67 -5.00
N THR A 53 -12.64 2.85 -5.57
CA THR A 53 -12.28 2.49 -6.94
C THR A 53 -11.45 1.21 -7.02
N GLY A 54 -10.73 0.87 -5.95
CA GLY A 54 -9.75 -0.22 -5.94
C GLY A 54 -8.43 0.13 -6.63
N GLU A 55 -8.20 1.41 -6.92
CA GLU A 55 -6.95 1.87 -7.51
C GLU A 55 -5.82 1.76 -6.48
N MET A 56 -4.69 1.19 -6.91
CA MET A 56 -3.50 1.05 -6.07
C MET A 56 -2.42 1.97 -6.60
N GLN A 57 -1.87 2.77 -5.70
CA GLN A 57 -0.70 3.61 -5.97
C GLN A 57 0.40 3.28 -4.97
N VAL A 58 1.64 3.28 -5.45
CA VAL A 58 2.80 3.17 -4.58
C VAL A 58 3.38 4.56 -4.42
N VAL A 59 3.61 4.96 -3.18
CA VAL A 59 4.20 6.26 -2.84
C VAL A 59 5.44 6.03 -1.98
N VAL A 60 6.47 6.83 -2.23
CA VAL A 60 7.64 6.94 -1.35
C VAL A 60 7.42 8.15 -0.45
N VAL A 61 7.55 7.95 0.85
CA VAL A 61 7.45 9.00 1.84
C VAL A 61 8.86 9.53 2.11
N LYS A 62 9.04 10.84 1.94
CA LYS A 62 10.30 11.52 2.27
C LYS A 62 10.04 12.69 3.22
N THR A 63 10.99 12.93 4.11
CA THR A 63 10.95 14.08 5.04
C THR A 63 11.51 15.30 4.34
N ILE A 64 10.80 16.42 4.44
CA ILE A 64 11.20 17.70 3.85
C ILE A 64 12.24 18.35 4.76
N VAL A 65 13.43 18.61 4.23
CA VAL A 65 14.56 19.21 4.98
C VAL A 65 15.18 20.39 4.21
N GLU A 66 15.92 21.24 4.90
CA GLU A 66 16.66 22.33 4.22
C GLU A 66 17.92 21.83 3.52
N SER A 67 18.61 20.84 4.10
CA SER A 67 19.81 20.22 3.54
C SER A 67 19.69 18.71 3.66
N VAL A 68 19.63 18.04 2.51
CA VAL A 68 19.52 16.58 2.41
C VAL A 68 20.82 15.93 2.89
N THR A 69 20.71 15.11 3.91
CA THR A 69 21.78 14.26 4.45
C THR A 69 21.63 12.84 3.90
N ASP A 70 20.40 12.35 3.80
CA ASP A 70 20.05 11.04 3.29
C ASP A 70 19.03 11.15 2.13
N PRO A 71 19.45 10.99 0.87
CA PRO A 71 18.57 11.17 -0.29
C PRO A 71 17.46 10.12 -0.41
N ASP A 72 17.55 9.05 0.39
CA ASP A 72 16.63 7.93 0.37
C ASP A 72 15.39 8.21 1.23
N THR A 73 15.59 8.92 2.34
CA THR A 73 14.54 9.28 3.29
C THR A 73 14.20 10.77 3.31
N GLU A 74 15.03 11.62 2.72
CA GLU A 74 14.88 13.07 2.75
C GLU A 74 14.78 13.70 1.35
N ILE A 75 14.15 14.86 1.29
CA ILE A 75 14.02 15.68 0.09
C ILE A 75 14.13 17.15 0.49
N ASN A 76 14.80 17.97 -0.34
CA ASN A 76 14.88 19.38 -0.03
C ASN A 76 13.52 20.08 -0.27
N VAL A 77 13.33 21.25 0.34
CA VAL A 77 12.09 22.03 0.17
C VAL A 77 11.81 22.38 -1.30
N ALA A 78 12.85 22.65 -2.09
CA ALA A 78 12.72 23.07 -3.47
C ALA A 78 12.17 21.96 -4.39
N ASP A 79 12.67 20.73 -4.24
CA ASP A 79 12.20 19.53 -4.93
C ASP A 79 10.84 19.08 -4.39
N ALA A 80 10.58 19.28 -3.09
CA ALA A 80 9.28 18.98 -2.49
C ALA A 80 8.12 19.82 -3.09
N HIS A 81 8.41 20.99 -3.66
CA HIS A 81 7.42 21.82 -4.34
C HIS A 81 6.81 21.17 -5.61
N GLU A 82 7.49 20.18 -6.19
CA GLU A 82 6.96 19.42 -7.35
C GLU A 82 5.77 18.53 -6.95
N TYR A 83 5.76 18.07 -5.70
CA TYR A 83 4.77 17.12 -5.18
C TYR A 83 3.79 17.74 -4.18
N SER A 84 4.13 18.88 -3.58
CA SER A 84 3.28 19.61 -2.65
C SER A 84 3.26 21.11 -2.98
N ALA A 85 2.07 21.72 -2.97
CA ALA A 85 1.94 23.15 -3.26
C ALA A 85 2.54 24.06 -2.17
N ALA A 86 2.62 23.55 -0.93
CA ALA A 86 3.16 24.27 0.23
C ALA A 86 3.99 23.30 1.11
N PRO A 87 5.18 22.89 0.65
CA PRO A 87 6.08 22.06 1.43
C PRO A 87 6.65 22.88 2.59
N VAL A 88 6.67 22.26 3.77
CA VAL A 88 7.19 22.85 5.00
C VAL A 88 8.30 21.95 5.52
N VAL A 89 9.41 22.54 5.95
CA VAL A 89 10.50 21.79 6.57
C VAL A 89 9.99 21.08 7.82
N GLY A 90 10.30 19.79 7.93
CA GLY A 90 9.84 18.92 9.02
C GLY A 90 8.55 18.14 8.71
N ASP A 91 7.83 18.50 7.64
CA ASP A 91 6.71 17.69 7.14
C ASP A 91 7.19 16.55 6.24
N VAL A 92 6.27 15.65 5.91
CA VAL A 92 6.50 14.55 4.96
C VAL A 92 5.79 14.82 3.64
N VAL A 93 6.45 14.46 2.54
CA VAL A 93 5.86 14.49 1.20
C VAL A 93 5.77 13.08 0.65
N LYS A 94 4.69 12.82 -0.09
CA LYS A 94 4.42 11.55 -0.76
C LYS A 94 4.75 11.68 -2.24
N ILE A 95 5.71 10.90 -2.70
CA ILE A 95 6.18 10.91 -4.08
C ILE A 95 5.64 9.66 -4.78
N PRO A 96 4.73 9.78 -5.76
CA PRO A 96 4.18 8.63 -6.46
C PRO A 96 5.27 7.94 -7.29
N ARG A 97 5.44 6.63 -7.09
CA ARG A 97 6.47 5.84 -7.79
C ARG A 97 5.91 4.50 -8.17
N ALA A 98 5.67 4.25 -9.46
CA ALA A 98 5.22 2.95 -9.95
C ALA A 98 6.44 2.07 -10.29
N PRO A 99 6.74 0.99 -9.54
CA PRO A 99 7.84 0.10 -9.87
C PRO A 99 7.53 -0.77 -11.10
N GLU A 100 8.57 -1.18 -11.81
CA GLU A 100 8.46 -2.18 -12.87
C GLU A 100 7.87 -3.49 -12.31
N ASN A 101 7.00 -4.16 -13.06
CA ASN A 101 6.27 -5.38 -12.64
C ASN A 101 5.27 -5.22 -11.48
N PHE A 102 4.89 -4.00 -11.08
CA PHE A 102 3.90 -3.75 -10.02
C PHE A 102 2.64 -4.62 -10.15
N GLY A 103 2.03 -4.67 -11.34
CA GLY A 103 0.79 -5.40 -11.55
C GLY A 103 0.90 -6.91 -11.27
N ARG A 104 2.04 -7.54 -11.62
CA ARG A 104 2.25 -8.97 -11.39
C ARG A 104 2.45 -9.28 -9.91
N ILE A 105 3.35 -8.53 -9.26
CA ILE A 105 3.63 -8.68 -7.82
C ILE A 105 2.36 -8.40 -7.02
N ALA A 106 1.61 -7.35 -7.39
CA ALA A 106 0.35 -7.00 -6.77
C ALA A 106 -0.68 -8.14 -6.88
N ALA A 107 -0.90 -8.68 -8.08
CA ALA A 107 -1.84 -9.77 -8.28
C ALA A 107 -1.48 -11.03 -7.45
N GLN A 108 -0.19 -11.39 -7.38
CA GLN A 108 0.27 -12.54 -6.61
C GLN A 108 0.09 -12.32 -5.10
N THR A 109 0.50 -11.17 -4.59
CA THR A 109 0.36 -10.82 -3.17
C THR A 109 -1.11 -10.74 -2.76
N VAL A 110 -1.96 -10.09 -3.57
CA VAL A 110 -3.41 -10.00 -3.32
C VAL A 110 -4.01 -11.39 -3.18
N LYS A 111 -3.73 -12.30 -4.13
CA LYS A 111 -4.22 -13.68 -4.06
C LYS A 111 -3.80 -14.37 -2.76
N GLN A 112 -2.53 -14.22 -2.37
CA GLN A 112 -2.00 -14.82 -1.16
C GLN A 112 -2.67 -14.27 0.10
N VAL A 113 -2.84 -12.95 0.18
CA VAL A 113 -3.43 -12.27 1.35
C VAL A 113 -4.90 -12.65 1.50
N VAL A 114 -5.66 -12.65 0.41
CA VAL A 114 -7.07 -13.06 0.42
C VAL A 114 -7.22 -14.50 0.92
N GLN A 115 -6.42 -15.44 0.38
CA GLN A 115 -6.45 -16.84 0.84
C GLN A 115 -6.06 -16.98 2.32
N THR A 116 -5.09 -16.19 2.78
CA THR A 116 -4.67 -16.19 4.18
C THR A 116 -5.79 -15.69 5.08
N ARG A 117 -6.46 -14.59 4.70
CA ARG A 117 -7.54 -14.01 5.50
C ARG A 117 -8.76 -14.91 5.59
N ILE A 118 -9.08 -15.63 4.52
CA ILE A 118 -10.15 -16.65 4.54
C ILE A 118 -9.82 -17.75 5.55
N ARG A 119 -8.60 -18.31 5.51
CA ARG A 119 -8.18 -19.35 6.45
C ARG A 119 -8.18 -18.88 7.90
N ASP A 120 -7.73 -17.65 8.12
CA ASP A 120 -7.69 -17.02 9.45
C ASP A 120 -9.09 -16.89 10.04
N TYR A 121 -10.05 -16.43 9.22
CA TYR A 121 -11.45 -16.33 9.60
C TYR A 121 -12.10 -17.71 9.85
N GLU A 122 -11.81 -18.70 9.00
CA GLU A 122 -12.30 -20.07 9.20
C GLU A 122 -11.78 -20.67 10.51
N ARG A 123 -10.52 -20.40 10.89
CA ARG A 123 -9.96 -20.84 12.18
C ARG A 123 -10.58 -20.12 13.38
N GLU A 124 -10.79 -18.81 13.29
CA GLU A 124 -11.40 -18.05 14.38
C GLU A 124 -12.84 -18.49 14.63
N SER A 125 -13.56 -18.88 13.57
CA SER A 125 -14.93 -19.39 13.68
C SER A 125 -14.99 -20.75 14.41
N VAL A 126 -14.02 -21.64 14.19
CA VAL A 126 -13.94 -22.96 14.86
C VAL A 126 -13.53 -22.84 16.33
N LEU A 127 -12.72 -21.83 16.70
CA LEU A 127 -12.31 -21.56 18.09
C LEU A 127 -13.42 -20.94 18.96
N LYS A 128 -14.49 -20.44 18.34
CA LYS A 128 -15.66 -19.88 19.02
C LYS A 128 -16.78 -20.90 19.25
N GLU A 129 -16.55 -22.17 18.92
CA GLU A 129 -17.46 -23.31 19.14
C GLU A 129 -17.04 -24.17 20.33
#